data_AF-I0I4D0-F1
#
_entry.id   AF-I0I4D0-F1
#
_cell.length_a   1.000
_cell.length_b   1.000
_cell.length_c   1.000
_cell.angle_alpha   90.00
_cell.angle_beta   90.00
_cell.angle_gamma   90.00
#
_symmetry.space_group_name_H-M   'P 1'
#
loop_
_entity.id
_entity.type
_entity.pdbx_description
1 polymer ?
#
loop_
_entity_poly.entity_id
_entity_poly.type
_entity_poly.pdbx_seq_one_letter_code
_entity_poly.pdbx_strand_id
1 'polypeptide(L)'
;MGQPGQVHVYSADCRAGERLRVQLLVPMLPIGGAVTPAFAVVAQSLPYSADVQKLPISLPAGYSAVVATPPTQLVAPMQDILTRARYYPGPVIDTRALVSGRAYIVVWSPHHHMGKYVLQVGHRWPLYWTYWAQLPYYWWRIRGWFGLNRAAMTLAFAAALLLIALLLAHLSARRTRSSVHPQ
;
A
#
# COMPACT_ATOMS: atom_id res chain seq x y z
N MET A 1 -6.08 -2.36 -16.51
CA MET A 1 -6.53 -3.50 -15.67
C MET A 1 -5.54 -4.62 -15.89
N GLY A 2 -5.05 -5.29 -14.83
CA GLY A 2 -4.02 -6.34 -14.96
C GLY A 2 -4.55 -7.57 -15.67
N GLN A 3 -3.67 -8.37 -16.28
CA GLN A 3 -4.02 -9.65 -16.90
C GLN A 3 -3.82 -10.80 -15.90
N PRO A 4 -4.62 -11.89 -15.97
CA PRO A 4 -4.35 -13.11 -15.19
C PRO A 4 -2.92 -13.61 -15.43
N GLY A 5 -2.22 -13.98 -14.35
CA GLY A 5 -0.84 -14.45 -14.44
C GLY A 5 0.22 -13.38 -14.70
N GLN A 6 -0.15 -12.09 -14.70
CA GLN A 6 0.83 -11.02 -14.84
C GLN A 6 1.82 -11.00 -13.66
N VAL A 7 3.11 -10.96 -13.99
CA VAL A 7 4.18 -10.77 -13.00
C VAL A 7 4.41 -9.27 -12.83
N HIS A 8 4.41 -8.80 -11.59
CA HIS A 8 4.72 -7.41 -11.27
C HIS A 8 6.13 -7.33 -10.68
N VAL A 9 6.95 -6.45 -11.24
CA VAL A 9 8.33 -6.24 -10.80
C VAL A 9 8.47 -4.79 -10.34
N TYR A 10 8.91 -4.62 -9.10
CA TYR A 10 9.26 -3.33 -8.51
C TYR A 10 10.76 -3.28 -8.27
N SER A 11 11.34 -2.09 -8.33
CA SER A 11 12.76 -1.90 -8.06
C SER A 11 12.98 -0.77 -7.06
N ALA A 12 14.06 -0.90 -6.29
CA ALA A 12 14.58 0.13 -5.42
C ALA A 12 16.10 0.01 -5.34
N ASP A 13 16.78 1.12 -5.18
CA ASP A 13 18.22 1.10 -4.90
C ASP A 13 18.45 0.70 -3.43
N CYS A 14 19.47 -0.12 -3.19
CA CYS A 14 19.85 -0.59 -1.87
C CYS A 14 21.35 -0.46 -1.65
N ARG A 15 21.76 -0.23 -0.41
CA ARG A 15 23.17 -0.16 -0.01
C ARG A 15 23.62 -1.46 0.67
N ALA A 16 24.91 -1.78 0.57
CA ALA A 16 25.49 -2.88 1.32
C ALA A 16 25.21 -2.72 2.82
N GLY A 17 24.76 -3.82 3.46
CA GLY A 17 24.33 -3.87 4.86
C GLY A 17 22.90 -3.38 5.12
N GLU A 18 22.22 -2.79 4.13
CA GLU A 18 20.85 -2.27 4.30
C GLU A 18 19.84 -3.40 4.50
N ARG A 19 18.90 -3.20 5.42
CA ARG A 19 17.85 -4.19 5.74
C ARG A 19 16.71 -4.09 4.75
N LEU A 20 16.55 -5.14 3.96
CA LEU A 20 15.46 -5.31 3.01
C LEU A 20 14.32 -6.06 3.69
N ARG A 21 13.29 -5.32 4.10
CA ARG A 21 12.07 -5.90 4.68
C ARG A 21 10.88 -5.64 3.76
N VAL A 22 10.20 -6.72 3.39
CA VAL A 22 9.00 -6.68 2.57
C VAL A 22 7.97 -7.63 3.17
N GLN A 23 6.76 -7.14 3.39
CA GLN A 23 5.62 -7.93 3.82
C GLN A 23 4.50 -7.84 2.80
N LEU A 24 3.93 -8.98 2.44
CA LEU A 24 2.72 -9.03 1.64
C LEU A 24 1.49 -8.86 2.53
N LEU A 25 0.54 -8.06 2.07
CA LEU A 25 -0.75 -7.86 2.72
C LEU A 25 -1.86 -8.09 1.71
N VAL A 26 -2.86 -8.89 2.08
CA VAL A 26 -4.04 -9.14 1.24
C VAL A 26 -5.19 -8.27 1.74
N PRO A 27 -5.68 -7.30 0.94
CA PRO A 27 -6.76 -6.42 1.37
C PRO A 27 -8.06 -7.19 1.57
N MET A 28 -8.78 -6.87 2.65
CA MET A 28 -10.15 -7.33 2.83
C MET A 28 -11.09 -6.46 1.98
N LEU A 29 -11.58 -7.02 0.89
CA LEU A 29 -12.52 -6.35 0.01
C LEU A 29 -13.95 -6.75 0.34
N PRO A 30 -14.93 -5.83 0.24
CA PRO A 30 -16.34 -6.18 0.41
C PRO A 30 -16.85 -7.07 -0.75
N ILE A 31 -16.21 -6.99 -1.92
CA ILE A 31 -16.57 -7.72 -3.13
C ILE A 31 -15.27 -8.22 -3.78
N GLY A 32 -15.23 -9.49 -4.17
CA GLY A 32 -14.04 -10.18 -4.66
C GLY A 32 -13.27 -10.85 -3.53
N GLY A 33 -13.02 -12.15 -3.66
CA GLY A 33 -12.34 -12.95 -2.63
C GLY A 33 -10.91 -12.50 -2.35
N ALA A 34 -10.34 -13.02 -1.27
CA ALA A 34 -8.93 -12.82 -0.94
C ALA A 34 -8.06 -13.71 -1.84
N VAL A 35 -7.11 -13.11 -2.55
CA VAL A 35 -6.11 -13.83 -3.33
C VAL A 35 -4.74 -13.57 -2.73
N THR A 36 -4.01 -14.65 -2.46
CA THR A 36 -2.67 -14.62 -1.86
C THR A 36 -1.63 -14.83 -2.96
N PRO A 37 -1.04 -13.77 -3.54
CA PRO A 37 0.07 -13.94 -4.46
C PRO A 37 1.32 -14.44 -3.72
N ALA A 38 2.25 -15.00 -4.49
CA ALA A 38 3.61 -15.23 -4.04
C ALA A 38 4.44 -13.97 -4.32
N PHE A 39 5.51 -13.77 -3.55
CA PHE A 39 6.49 -12.75 -3.89
C PHE A 39 7.91 -13.20 -3.59
N ALA A 40 8.86 -12.53 -4.23
CA ALA A 40 10.28 -12.74 -4.00
C ALA A 40 11.01 -11.41 -3.87
N VAL A 41 12.06 -11.41 -3.05
CA VAL A 41 13.06 -10.34 -3.02
C VAL A 41 14.29 -10.85 -3.75
N VAL A 42 14.73 -10.10 -4.76
CA VAL A 42 15.86 -10.42 -5.63
C VAL A 42 16.88 -9.30 -5.53
N ALA A 43 18.13 -9.62 -5.23
CA ALA A 43 19.21 -8.63 -5.21
C ALA A 43 20.54 -9.29 -5.54
N GLN A 44 21.56 -8.47 -5.81
CA GLN A 44 22.91 -8.94 -6.02
C GLN A 44 23.47 -9.46 -4.69
N SER A 45 23.79 -10.76 -4.64
CA SER A 45 24.30 -11.48 -3.47
C SER A 45 23.48 -11.25 -2.19
N LEU A 46 22.43 -12.04 -1.99
CA LEU A 46 21.73 -12.09 -0.69
C LEU A 46 22.47 -13.04 0.26
N PRO A 47 22.32 -12.87 1.60
CA PRO A 47 22.92 -13.76 2.60
C PRO A 47 22.54 -15.23 2.43
N TYR A 48 21.37 -15.48 1.85
CA TYR A 48 20.90 -16.80 1.47
C TYR A 48 19.98 -16.67 0.26
N SER A 49 19.83 -17.78 -0.47
CA SER A 49 18.81 -17.93 -1.51
C SER A 49 17.85 -19.03 -1.08
N ALA A 50 16.56 -18.82 -1.30
CA ALA A 50 15.53 -19.76 -0.87
C ALA A 50 14.47 -19.91 -1.96
N ASP A 51 14.11 -21.16 -2.26
CA ASP A 51 12.99 -21.50 -3.16
C ASP A 51 13.08 -20.86 -4.56
N VAL A 52 14.30 -20.59 -5.04
CA VAL A 52 14.57 -19.93 -6.34
C VAL A 52 13.88 -20.63 -7.50
N GLN A 53 13.76 -21.96 -7.44
CA GLN A 53 13.05 -22.78 -8.43
C GLN A 53 11.56 -22.45 -8.60
N LYS A 54 10.94 -21.77 -7.63
CA LYS A 54 9.53 -21.34 -7.69
C LYS A 54 9.36 -19.97 -8.36
N LEU A 55 10.47 -19.28 -8.67
CA LEU A 55 10.45 -17.97 -9.29
C LEU A 55 10.02 -18.10 -10.76
N PRO A 56 9.08 -17.27 -11.25
CA PRO A 56 8.58 -17.36 -12.63
C PRO A 56 9.53 -16.75 -13.66
N ILE A 57 10.70 -16.27 -13.25
CA ILE A 57 11.70 -15.62 -14.09
C ILE A 57 13.08 -16.22 -13.81
N SER A 58 13.95 -16.21 -14.82
CA SER A 58 15.36 -16.57 -14.65
C SER A 58 16.11 -15.45 -13.93
N LEU A 59 17.03 -15.82 -13.06
CA LEU A 59 17.91 -14.86 -12.38
C LEU A 59 19.17 -14.61 -13.23
N PRO A 60 19.58 -13.35 -13.40
CA PRO A 60 20.89 -13.04 -13.95
C PRO A 60 22.02 -13.60 -13.08
N ALA A 61 23.19 -13.84 -13.67
CA ALA A 61 24.36 -14.29 -12.93
C ALA A 61 24.73 -13.29 -11.81
N GLY A 62 25.05 -13.81 -10.62
CA GLY A 62 25.38 -13.00 -9.44
C GLY A 62 24.17 -12.48 -8.65
N TYR A 63 22.94 -12.75 -9.11
CA TYR A 63 21.73 -12.44 -8.34
C TYR A 63 21.30 -13.63 -7.49
N SER A 64 20.70 -13.30 -6.35
CA SER A 64 20.10 -14.23 -5.41
C SER A 64 18.64 -13.85 -5.20
N ALA A 65 17.80 -14.83 -4.88
CA ALA A 65 16.40 -14.61 -4.59
C ALA A 65 15.96 -15.34 -3.32
N VAL A 66 15.14 -14.67 -2.54
CA VAL A 66 14.39 -15.27 -1.44
C VAL A 66 12.93 -15.25 -1.84
N VAL A 67 12.32 -16.42 -1.99
CA VAL A 67 10.90 -16.56 -2.34
C VAL A 67 10.07 -16.80 -1.08
N ALA A 68 8.98 -16.04 -0.96
CA ALA A 68 7.95 -16.23 0.04
C ALA A 68 6.70 -16.82 -0.62
N THR A 69 6.37 -18.07 -0.29
CA THR A 69 5.17 -18.72 -0.81
C THR A 69 3.91 -18.23 -0.10
N PRO A 70 2.75 -18.24 -0.78
CA PRO A 70 1.48 -17.86 -0.18
C PRO A 70 1.19 -18.73 1.05
N PRO A 71 0.59 -18.17 2.10
CA PRO A 71 0.20 -18.95 3.27
C PRO A 71 -0.98 -19.86 2.91
N THR A 72 -0.98 -21.10 3.41
CA THR A 72 -2.07 -22.07 3.17
C THR A 72 -3.40 -21.61 3.78
N GLN A 73 -3.33 -20.83 4.86
CA GLN A 73 -4.49 -20.23 5.52
C GLN A 73 -4.22 -18.77 5.84
N LEU A 74 -5.25 -17.93 5.67
CA LEU A 74 -5.21 -16.54 6.07
C LEU A 74 -5.36 -16.44 7.58
N VAL A 75 -4.43 -15.73 8.22
CA VAL A 75 -4.48 -15.48 9.67
C VAL A 75 -5.49 -14.38 10.02
N ALA A 76 -5.67 -14.12 11.31
CA ALA A 76 -6.56 -13.06 11.78
C ALA A 76 -6.24 -11.70 11.13
N PRO A 77 -7.27 -10.95 10.69
CA PRO A 77 -7.05 -9.70 9.98
C PRO A 77 -6.50 -8.62 10.92
N MET A 78 -5.55 -7.85 10.39
CA MET A 78 -5.05 -6.62 11.03
C MET A 78 -5.74 -5.39 10.47
N GLN A 79 -5.72 -4.30 11.21
CA GLN A 79 -6.21 -3.00 10.77
C GLN A 79 -5.06 -1.98 10.73
N ASP A 80 -4.91 -1.30 9.61
CA ASP A 80 -3.94 -0.21 9.46
C ASP A 80 -4.40 1.01 10.26
N ILE A 81 -3.49 1.58 11.06
CA ILE A 81 -3.82 2.63 12.03
C ILE A 81 -4.24 3.93 11.33
N LEU A 82 -3.59 4.29 10.21
CA LEU A 82 -3.84 5.57 9.53
C LEU A 82 -5.08 5.52 8.65
N THR A 83 -5.22 4.45 7.87
CA THR A 83 -6.29 4.33 6.87
C THR A 83 -7.51 3.60 7.41
N ARG A 84 -7.38 2.88 8.53
CA ARG A 84 -8.38 1.93 9.07
C ARG A 84 -8.75 0.82 8.10
N ALA A 85 -7.96 0.61 7.04
CA ALA A 85 -8.15 -0.47 6.10
C ALA A 85 -7.76 -1.80 6.75
N ARG A 86 -8.47 -2.87 6.39
CA ARG A 86 -8.26 -4.21 6.96
C ARG A 86 -7.52 -5.08 5.97
N TYR A 87 -6.55 -5.83 6.47
CA TYR A 87 -5.68 -6.70 5.67
C TYR A 87 -5.49 -8.03 6.36
N TYR A 88 -5.38 -9.10 5.57
CA TYR A 88 -4.80 -10.34 6.04
C TYR A 88 -3.27 -10.26 5.92
N PRO A 89 -2.54 -10.44 7.04
CA PRO A 89 -1.09 -10.55 7.00
C PRO A 89 -0.66 -11.74 6.15
N GLY A 90 0.22 -11.48 5.18
CA GLY A 90 0.92 -12.52 4.42
C GLY A 90 2.36 -12.72 4.93
N PRO A 91 3.15 -13.52 4.21
CA PRO A 91 4.54 -13.79 4.54
C PRO A 91 5.40 -12.53 4.52
N VAL A 92 6.49 -12.58 5.28
CA VAL A 92 7.47 -11.51 5.43
C VAL A 92 8.82 -12.05 4.98
N ILE A 93 9.51 -11.28 4.15
CA ILE A 93 10.94 -11.46 3.89
C ILE A 93 11.66 -10.34 4.62
N ASP A 94 12.64 -10.74 5.44
CA ASP A 94 13.53 -9.83 6.15
C ASP A 94 14.96 -10.31 5.94
N THR A 95 15.70 -9.57 5.12
CA THR A 95 17.06 -9.91 4.74
C THR A 95 17.92 -8.64 4.69
N ARG A 96 19.19 -8.76 4.32
CA ARG A 96 20.09 -7.63 4.13
C ARG A 96 20.73 -7.70 2.76
N ALA A 97 20.95 -6.57 2.11
CA ALA A 97 21.77 -6.54 0.90
C ALA A 97 23.25 -6.73 1.28
N LEU A 98 23.97 -7.68 0.68
CA LEU A 98 25.41 -7.80 0.92
C LEU A 98 26.21 -6.79 0.08
N VAL A 99 25.66 -6.39 -1.07
CA VAL A 99 26.30 -5.48 -2.02
C VAL A 99 25.35 -4.33 -2.32
N SER A 100 25.92 -3.14 -2.53
CA SER A 100 25.15 -1.99 -3.02
C SER A 100 24.72 -2.23 -4.46
N GLY A 101 23.49 -1.87 -4.80
CA GLY A 101 22.94 -2.11 -6.14
C GLY A 101 21.44 -1.93 -6.16
N ARG A 102 20.77 -2.66 -7.06
CA ARG A 102 19.32 -2.62 -7.20
C ARG A 102 18.69 -3.89 -6.62
N ALA A 103 17.74 -3.70 -5.72
CA ALA A 103 16.86 -4.75 -5.25
C ALA A 103 15.56 -4.73 -6.06
N TYR A 104 15.02 -5.91 -6.30
CA TYR A 104 13.78 -6.12 -7.01
C TYR A 104 12.80 -6.90 -6.14
N ILE A 105 11.52 -6.52 -6.22
CA ILE A 105 10.43 -7.27 -5.62
C ILE A 105 9.60 -7.81 -6.77
N VAL A 106 9.51 -9.13 -6.87
CA VAL A 106 8.76 -9.83 -7.91
C VAL A 106 7.51 -10.41 -7.27
N VAL A 107 6.32 -10.08 -7.78
CA VAL A 107 5.03 -10.57 -7.28
C VAL A 107 4.31 -11.28 -8.41
N TRP A 108 3.78 -12.48 -8.14
CA TRP A 108 3.02 -13.26 -9.11
C TRP A 108 1.93 -14.09 -8.43
N SER A 109 0.99 -14.59 -9.21
CA SER A 109 -0.07 -15.48 -8.74
C SER A 109 0.26 -16.92 -9.16
N PRO A 110 0.64 -17.83 -8.23
CA PRO A 110 0.96 -19.22 -8.57
C PRO A 110 -0.22 -19.98 -9.20
N HIS A 111 -1.45 -19.58 -8.88
CA HIS A 111 -2.68 -20.18 -9.39
C HIS A 111 -3.38 -19.32 -10.44
N HIS A 112 -2.70 -18.32 -11.02
CA HIS A 112 -3.25 -17.38 -12.01
C HIS A 112 -4.53 -16.63 -11.58
N HIS A 113 -4.86 -16.65 -10.29
CA HIS A 113 -5.99 -15.89 -9.75
C HIS A 113 -5.70 -14.40 -9.80
N MET A 114 -6.70 -13.63 -10.24
CA MET A 114 -6.66 -12.18 -10.19
C MET A 114 -7.09 -11.68 -8.81
N GLY A 115 -6.32 -10.77 -8.25
CA GLY A 115 -6.67 -10.13 -7.00
C GLY A 115 -5.86 -8.88 -6.73
N LYS A 116 -6.25 -8.20 -5.66
CA LYS A 116 -5.52 -7.04 -5.15
C LYS A 116 -4.55 -7.52 -4.07
N TYR A 117 -3.40 -6.87 -4.00
CA TYR A 117 -2.43 -7.07 -2.93
C TYR A 117 -1.78 -5.73 -2.57
N VAL A 118 -1.15 -5.70 -1.41
CA VAL A 118 -0.35 -4.57 -0.94
C VAL A 118 1.02 -5.09 -0.51
N LEU A 119 2.07 -4.35 -0.85
CA LEU A 119 3.41 -4.58 -0.36
C LEU A 119 3.72 -3.52 0.68
N GLN A 120 4.04 -3.94 1.90
CA GLN A 120 4.61 -3.09 2.92
C GLN A 120 6.13 -3.26 2.86
N VAL A 121 6.81 -2.22 2.39
CA VAL A 121 8.27 -2.19 2.21
C VAL A 121 8.90 -1.28 3.24
N GLY A 122 10.06 -1.69 3.75
CA GLY A 122 10.84 -0.93 4.73
C GLY A 122 10.51 -1.29 6.17
N HIS A 123 11.14 -0.58 7.10
CA HIS A 123 11.12 -0.92 8.53
C HIS A 123 10.81 0.27 9.44
N ARG A 124 10.77 1.50 8.91
CA ARG A 124 10.51 2.73 9.66
C ARG A 124 9.72 3.72 8.82
N TRP A 125 8.94 4.55 9.51
CA TRP A 125 8.23 5.66 8.90
C TRP A 125 9.20 6.80 8.62
N PRO A 126 9.04 7.52 7.50
CA PRO A 126 9.83 8.72 7.25
C PRO A 126 9.52 9.81 8.29
N LEU A 127 10.56 10.48 8.79
CA LEU A 127 10.43 11.51 9.83
C LEU A 127 10.25 12.93 9.27
N TYR A 128 10.40 13.12 7.95
CA TYR A 128 10.32 14.46 7.35
C TYR A 128 8.88 14.96 7.28
N TRP A 129 8.67 16.25 7.59
CA TRP A 129 7.33 16.86 7.67
C TRP A 129 6.53 16.77 6.35
N THR A 130 7.19 16.82 5.21
CA THR A 130 6.52 16.73 3.90
C THR A 130 5.81 15.38 3.70
N TYR A 131 6.27 14.29 4.33
CA TYR A 131 5.56 13.01 4.34
C TYR A 131 4.21 13.14 5.05
N TRP A 132 4.21 13.76 6.22
CA TRP A 132 3.03 13.92 7.06
C TRP A 132 1.98 14.81 6.41
N ALA A 133 2.40 15.87 5.71
CA ALA A 133 1.51 16.73 4.93
C ALA A 133 0.78 15.98 3.78
N GLN A 134 1.36 14.88 3.28
CA GLN A 134 0.78 14.06 2.20
C GLN A 134 -0.17 12.97 2.71
N LEU A 135 -0.26 12.75 4.03
CA LEU A 135 -1.13 11.70 4.59
C LEU A 135 -2.60 11.79 4.14
N PRO A 136 -3.26 12.96 4.10
CA PRO A 136 -4.64 13.04 3.63
C PRO A 136 -4.81 12.54 2.20
N TYR A 137 -3.84 12.85 1.33
CA TYR A 137 -3.84 12.40 -0.06
C TYR A 137 -3.69 10.87 -0.16
N TYR A 138 -2.74 10.28 0.59
CA TYR A 138 -2.57 8.83 0.62
C TYR A 138 -3.79 8.11 1.19
N TRP A 139 -4.37 8.66 2.27
CA TRP A 139 -5.59 8.15 2.88
C TRP A 139 -6.72 8.08 1.85
N TRP A 140 -6.94 9.17 1.10
CA TRP A 140 -7.96 9.24 0.06
C TRP A 140 -7.72 8.21 -1.05
N ARG A 141 -6.47 8.11 -1.53
CA ARG A 141 -6.11 7.18 -2.60
C ARG A 141 -6.30 5.72 -2.19
N ILE A 142 -5.92 5.36 -0.97
CA ILE A 142 -6.07 4.00 -0.44
C ILE A 142 -7.56 3.66 -0.26
N ARG A 143 -8.33 4.54 0.40
CA ARG A 143 -9.78 4.32 0.58
C ARG A 143 -10.53 4.20 -0.74
N GLY A 144 -10.22 5.07 -1.70
CA GLY A 144 -10.79 5.00 -3.05
C GLY A 144 -10.33 3.80 -3.87
N TRP A 145 -9.24 3.12 -3.50
CA TRP A 145 -8.79 1.88 -4.14
C TRP A 145 -9.45 0.63 -3.55
N PHE A 146 -9.86 0.66 -2.27
CA PHE A 146 -10.60 -0.42 -1.60
C PHE A 146 -12.04 -0.64 -2.12
N GLY A 147 -12.52 0.22 -3.01
CA GLY A 147 -13.86 0.07 -3.63
C GLY A 147 -14.95 0.93 -2.98
N LEU A 148 -14.61 1.83 -2.05
CA LEU A 148 -15.50 2.93 -1.73
C LEU A 148 -15.65 3.80 -2.98
N ASN A 149 -16.89 3.93 -3.48
CA ASN A 149 -17.17 4.59 -4.75
C ASN A 149 -16.54 5.99 -4.75
N ARG A 150 -15.51 6.19 -5.58
CA ARG A 150 -14.76 7.46 -5.66
C ARG A 150 -15.70 8.63 -5.92
N ALA A 151 -16.75 8.40 -6.73
CA ALA A 151 -17.78 9.39 -7.01
C ALA A 151 -18.62 9.75 -5.77
N ALA A 152 -18.99 8.76 -4.95
CA ALA A 152 -19.72 9.01 -3.71
C ALA A 152 -18.87 9.82 -2.71
N MET A 153 -17.56 9.56 -2.67
CA MET A 153 -16.63 10.31 -1.84
C MET A 153 -16.43 11.76 -2.31
N THR A 154 -16.25 11.98 -3.62
CA THR A 154 -16.14 13.34 -4.17
C THR A 154 -17.42 14.14 -3.96
N LEU A 155 -18.59 13.51 -4.14
CA LEU A 155 -19.89 14.13 -3.87
C LEU A 155 -20.07 14.48 -2.40
N ALA A 156 -19.67 13.60 -1.48
CA ALA A 156 -19.71 13.86 -0.05
C ALA A 156 -18.81 15.06 0.35
N PHE A 157 -17.62 15.16 -0.25
CA PHE A 157 -16.71 16.27 0.00
C PHE A 157 -17.26 17.60 -0.54
N ALA A 158 -17.82 17.59 -1.76
CA ALA A 158 -18.47 18.76 -2.35
C ALA A 158 -19.69 19.21 -1.51
N ALA A 159 -20.51 18.28 -1.04
CA ALA A 159 -21.65 18.57 -0.18
C ALA A 159 -21.22 19.17 1.17
N ALA A 160 -20.14 18.66 1.77
CA ALA A 160 -19.60 19.19 3.02
C ALA A 160 -19.07 20.63 2.85
N LEU A 161 -18.34 20.91 1.76
CA LEU A 161 -17.87 22.27 1.46
C LEU A 161 -19.04 23.24 1.25
N LEU A 162 -20.08 22.80 0.55
CA LEU A 162 -21.28 23.60 0.33
C LEU A 162 -22.01 23.88 1.66
N LEU A 163 -22.11 22.89 2.55
CA LEU A 163 -22.65 23.07 3.90
C LEU A 163 -21.85 24.06 4.75
N ILE A 164 -20.51 23.99 4.69
CA ILE A 164 -19.63 24.93 5.38
C ILE A 164 -19.81 26.34 4.83
N ALA A 165 -19.86 26.50 3.51
CA ALA A 165 -20.08 27.80 2.87
C ALA A 165 -21.44 28.42 3.28
N LEU A 166 -22.51 27.61 3.30
CA LEU A 166 -23.83 28.04 3.75
C LEU A 166 -23.84 28.43 5.25
N LEU A 167 -23.16 27.66 6.10
CA LEU A 167 -23.00 27.98 7.53
C LEU A 167 -22.26 29.31 7.73
N LEU A 168 -21.15 29.51 7.01
CA LEU A 168 -20.38 30.76 7.09
C LEU A 168 -21.18 31.96 6.57
N ALA A 169 -21.92 31.81 5.47
CA ALA A 169 -22.80 32.85 4.94
C ALA A 169 -23.94 33.19 5.91
N HIS A 170 -24.50 32.19 6.58
CA HIS A 170 -25.57 32.39 7.56
C HIS A 170 -25.04 33.05 8.85
N LEU A 171 -23.85 32.68 9.31
CA LEU A 171 -23.19 33.32 10.45
C LEU A 171 -22.77 34.77 10.15
N SER A 172 -22.26 35.05 8.94
CA SER A 172 -21.91 36.41 8.54
C SER A 172 -23.14 37.30 8.42
N ALA A 173 -24.24 36.81 7.84
CA ALA A 173 -25.51 37.52 7.75
C ALA A 173 -26.14 37.83 9.13
N ARG A 174 -25.95 36.96 10.12
CA ARG A 174 -26.37 37.23 11.50
C ARG A 174 -25.50 38.30 12.18
N ARG A 175 -24.20 38.31 11.90
CA ARG A 175 -23.26 39.28 12.48
C ARG A 175 -23.51 40.71 11.97
N THR A 176 -23.78 40.88 10.67
CA THR A 176 -24.17 42.18 10.09
C THR A 176 -25.53 42.68 10.58
N ARG A 177 -26.48 41.79 10.86
CA ARG A 177 -27.76 42.19 11.50
C ARG A 177 -27.59 42.68 12.94
N SER A 178 -26.63 42.16 13.69
CA SER A 178 -26.38 42.60 15.07
C SER A 178 -25.64 43.94 15.18
N SER A 179 -24.93 44.36 14.13
CA SER A 179 -24.14 45.61 14.12
C SER A 179 -24.92 46.84 13.62
N VAL A 180 -26.20 46.70 13.23
CA VAL A 180 -27.06 47.80 12.73
C VAL A 180 -27.91 48.43 13.84
N HIS A 181 -27.66 48.09 15.10
CA HIS A 181 -28.17 48.83 16.26
C HIS A 181 -27.04 49.22 17.22
N PRO A 182 -26.31 50.31 16.94
CA PRO A 182 -25.92 51.25 17.97
C PRO A 182 -27.03 52.31 18.12
N GLN A 183 -27.30 52.65 19.38
CA GLN A 183 -28.24 53.69 19.81
C GLN A 183 -27.86 55.07 19.29
#